data_AF-A0A9X2ZN75-F1
#
_entry.id   AF-A0A9X2ZN75-F1
#
_cell.length_a   1.000
_cell.length_b   1.000
_cell.length_c   1.000
_cell.angle_alpha   90.00
_cell.angle_beta   90.00
_cell.angle_gamma   90.00
#
_symmetry.space_group_name_H-M   'P 1'
#
loop_
_entity.id
_entity.type
_entity.pdbx_description
1 polymer ?
#
loop_
_entity_poly.entity_id
_entity_poly.type
_entity_poly.pdbx_seq_one_letter_code
_entity_poly.pdbx_strand_id
1 'polypeptide(L)'
;MTRRLLPLLFVAGLLVPVASAQSDGGRAPAAEAAVRATVEALFDGMRAGDSTAVRDVFHDGARLHTAGGPSDTAGVSETPVDAFVAAVGRPRERV
;
A
#
# COMPACT_ATOMS: atom_id res chain seq x y z
N MET A 1 47.35 24.17 51.22
CA MET A 1 46.28 23.20 51.53
C MET A 1 44.98 23.90 51.20
N THR A 2 44.31 23.68 50.08
CA THR A 2 43.46 22.51 49.81
C THR A 2 43.28 22.37 48.30
N ARG A 3 43.98 21.36 47.77
CA ARG A 3 43.78 20.75 46.47
C ARG A 3 42.56 19.83 46.59
N ARG A 4 41.79 19.69 45.50
CA ARG A 4 40.80 18.63 45.24
C ARG A 4 39.42 18.84 45.85
N LEU A 5 38.51 19.46 45.11
CA LEU A 5 37.05 19.25 45.27
C LEU A 5 36.29 19.63 43.99
N LEU A 6 36.88 19.38 42.81
CA LEU A 6 36.24 19.61 41.51
C LEU A 6 35.95 18.37 40.64
N PRO A 7 36.36 17.11 40.90
CA PRO A 7 36.19 16.07 39.87
C PRO A 7 34.96 15.16 40.03
N LEU A 8 33.96 15.47 40.86
CA LEU A 8 32.88 14.51 41.13
C LEU A 8 31.52 14.78 40.44
N LEU A 9 31.36 15.91 39.74
CA LEU A 9 30.10 16.24 39.05
C LEU A 9 30.14 16.03 37.53
N PHE A 10 31.17 15.35 37.01
CA PHE A 10 31.37 15.16 35.56
C PHE A 10 31.15 13.71 35.07
N VAL A 11 30.80 12.77 35.94
CA VAL A 11 30.73 11.32 35.59
C VAL A 11 29.30 10.81 35.40
N ALA A 12 28.25 11.55 35.76
CA ALA A 12 26.87 11.07 35.75
C ALA A 12 26.05 11.42 34.48
N GLY A 13 26.66 12.03 33.45
CA GLY A 13 25.94 12.52 32.27
C GLY A 13 25.91 11.59 31.04
N LEU A 14 26.53 10.40 31.11
CA LEU A 14 26.91 9.61 29.94
C LEU A 14 26.10 8.31 29.73
N LEU A 15 24.85 8.29 30.17
CA LEU A 15 23.88 7.23 29.83
C LEU A 15 22.60 7.85 29.25
N VAL A 16 22.75 8.58 28.14
CA VAL A 16 21.62 8.85 27.26
C VAL A 16 21.46 7.61 26.36
N PRO A 17 20.33 6.88 26.42
CA PRO A 17 20.07 5.86 25.43
C PRO A 17 19.99 6.56 24.08
N VAL A 18 20.90 6.23 23.17
CA VAL A 18 20.77 6.56 21.76
C VAL A 18 19.51 5.84 21.28
N ALA A 19 18.38 6.55 21.31
CA ALA A 19 17.19 6.15 20.59
C ALA A 19 17.62 6.02 19.12
N SER A 20 17.82 4.79 18.70
CA SER A 20 18.10 4.48 17.30
C SER A 20 16.84 4.90 16.54
N ALA A 21 16.90 6.04 15.85
CA ALA A 21 15.89 6.42 14.89
C ALA A 21 15.81 5.28 13.87
N GLN A 22 14.77 4.45 13.96
CA GLN A 22 14.53 3.37 13.02
C GLN A 22 14.33 4.04 11.66
N SER A 23 15.35 3.95 10.82
CA SER A 23 15.31 4.51 9.48
C SER A 23 14.30 3.69 8.67
N ASP A 24 13.17 4.31 8.30
CA ASP A 24 12.15 3.73 7.41
C ASP A 24 12.65 3.46 5.97
N GLY A 25 13.95 3.65 5.70
CA GLY A 25 14.57 3.56 4.37
C GLY A 25 14.44 2.21 3.66
N GLY A 26 14.06 1.13 4.37
CA GLY A 26 13.80 -0.18 3.78
C GLY A 26 12.34 -0.44 3.39
N ARG A 27 11.39 0.38 3.84
CA ARG A 27 9.95 0.08 3.70
C ARG A 27 9.34 0.59 2.40
N ALA A 28 9.83 1.72 1.88
CA ALA A 28 9.32 2.31 0.64
C ALA A 28 9.54 1.43 -0.62
N PRO A 29 10.73 0.84 -0.86
CA PRO A 29 10.95 -0.01 -2.04
C PRO A 29 10.11 -1.30 -1.98
N ALA A 30 9.96 -1.87 -0.79
CA ALA A 30 9.16 -3.07 -0.57
C ALA A 30 7.65 -2.80 -0.76
N ALA A 31 7.16 -1.64 -0.31
CA ALA A 31 5.78 -1.24 -0.50
C ALA A 31 5.45 -1.00 -1.99
N GLU A 32 6.33 -0.35 -2.74
CA GLU A 32 6.14 -0.15 -4.18
C GLU A 32 6.11 -1.48 -4.93
N ALA A 33 7.03 -2.40 -4.62
CA ALA A 33 7.06 -3.73 -5.22
C ALA A 33 5.76 -4.52 -4.93
N ALA A 34 5.25 -4.43 -3.70
CA ALA A 34 4.00 -5.08 -3.32
C ALA A 34 2.78 -4.50 -4.07
N VAL A 35 2.69 -3.17 -4.20
CA VAL A 35 1.62 -2.53 -4.98
C VAL A 35 1.68 -2.96 -6.45
N ARG A 36 2.88 -2.95 -7.04
CA ARG A 36 3.09 -3.40 -8.42
C ARG A 36 2.63 -4.84 -8.63
N ALA A 37 3.02 -5.74 -7.72
CA ALA A 37 2.62 -7.15 -7.79
C ALA A 37 1.09 -7.31 -7.75
N THR A 38 0.38 -6.56 -6.89
CA THR A 38 -1.09 -6.59 -6.83
C THR A 38 -1.73 -6.10 -8.14
N VAL A 39 -1.21 -5.01 -8.72
CA VAL A 39 -1.70 -4.47 -10.00
C VAL A 39 -1.46 -5.47 -11.14
N GLU A 40 -0.28 -6.08 -11.19
CA GLU A 40 0.05 -7.11 -12.18
C GLU A 40 -0.88 -8.31 -12.07
N ALA A 41 -1.10 -8.83 -10.85
CA ALA A 41 -2.02 -9.94 -10.60
C ALA A 41 -3.46 -9.63 -11.05
N LEU A 42 -3.96 -8.42 -10.79
CA LEU A 42 -5.27 -7.98 -11.26
C LEU A 42 -5.38 -8.08 -12.78
N PHE A 43 -4.43 -7.50 -13.51
CA PHE A 43 -4.46 -7.48 -14.96
C PHE A 43 -4.17 -8.86 -15.59
N ASP A 44 -3.34 -9.68 -14.94
CA ASP A 44 -3.09 -11.06 -15.34
C ASP A 44 -4.38 -11.88 -15.28
N GLY A 45 -5.11 -11.81 -14.16
CA GLY A 45 -6.42 -12.45 -14.02
C GLY A 45 -7.42 -11.97 -15.06
N MET A 46 -7.48 -10.65 -15.31
CA MET A 46 -8.36 -10.07 -16.34
C MET A 46 -8.04 -10.57 -17.76
N ARG A 47 -6.76 -10.69 -18.12
CA ARG A 47 -6.32 -11.20 -19.43
C ARG A 47 -6.58 -12.69 -19.59
N ALA A 48 -6.44 -13.46 -18.51
CA ALA A 48 -6.74 -14.89 -18.48
C ALA A 48 -8.26 -15.18 -18.46
N GLY A 49 -9.09 -14.18 -18.14
CA GLY A 49 -10.52 -14.41 -17.86
C GLY A 49 -10.73 -15.18 -16.55
N ASP A 50 -9.75 -15.18 -15.65
CA ASP A 50 -9.82 -15.86 -14.36
C ASP A 50 -10.47 -14.96 -13.32
N SER A 51 -11.79 -15.10 -13.16
CA SER A 51 -12.54 -14.32 -12.18
C SER A 51 -12.15 -14.63 -10.73
N THR A 52 -11.64 -15.82 -10.43
CA THR A 52 -11.21 -16.18 -9.07
C THR A 52 -9.94 -15.42 -8.72
N ALA A 53 -8.94 -15.42 -9.61
CA ALA A 53 -7.72 -14.63 -9.43
C ALA A 53 -8.01 -13.12 -9.31
N VAL A 54 -8.99 -12.61 -10.06
CA VAL A 54 -9.42 -11.20 -9.93
C VAL A 54 -10.15 -10.93 -8.61
N ARG A 55 -10.92 -11.88 -8.06
CA ARG A 55 -11.55 -11.68 -6.75
C ARG A 55 -10.51 -11.60 -5.64
N ASP A 56 -9.47 -12.44 -5.70
CA ASP A 56 -8.45 -12.57 -4.64
C ASP A 56 -7.65 -11.28 -4.39
N VAL A 57 -7.57 -10.38 -5.37
CA VAL A 57 -6.89 -9.09 -5.21
C VAL A 57 -7.76 -8.00 -4.56
N PHE A 58 -9.07 -8.21 -4.44
CA PHE A 58 -9.98 -7.26 -3.78
C PHE A 58 -10.22 -7.63 -2.33
N HIS A 59 -10.18 -6.61 -1.46
CA HIS A 59 -10.65 -6.73 -0.09
C HIS A 59 -12.19 -6.94 -0.06
N ASP A 60 -12.72 -7.68 0.92
CA ASP A 60 -14.17 -7.96 1.02
C ASP A 60 -15.04 -6.70 1.13
N GLY A 61 -14.48 -5.62 1.69
CA GLY A 61 -15.11 -4.30 1.80
C GLY A 61 -14.74 -3.31 0.67
N ALA A 62 -14.07 -3.77 -0.40
CA ALA A 62 -13.68 -2.89 -1.50
C ALA A 62 -14.92 -2.34 -2.23
N ARG A 63 -14.81 -1.10 -2.69
CA ARG A 63 -15.83 -0.43 -3.51
C ARG A 63 -15.22 0.02 -4.82
N LEU A 64 -15.94 -0.21 -5.91
CA LEU A 64 -15.49 0.16 -7.24
C LEU A 64 -16.39 1.26 -7.81
N HIS A 65 -15.77 2.40 -8.10
CA HIS A 65 -16.43 3.55 -8.69
C HIS A 65 -15.82 3.87 -10.04
N THR A 66 -16.66 4.21 -11.01
CA THR A 66 -16.25 4.72 -12.31
C THR A 66 -16.58 6.20 -12.37
N ALA A 67 -15.54 7.03 -12.49
CA ALA A 67 -15.69 8.43 -12.86
C ALA A 67 -15.65 8.52 -14.38
N GLY A 68 -16.66 9.14 -14.98
CA GLY A 68 -16.77 9.27 -16.43
C GLY A 68 -17.41 10.58 -16.84
N GLY A 69 -17.18 10.95 -18.10
CA GLY A 69 -17.67 12.19 -18.69
C GLY A 69 -16.63 13.33 -18.68
N PRO A 70 -16.87 14.38 -19.48
CA PRO A 70 -16.10 15.63 -19.43
C PRO A 70 -16.11 16.27 -18.03
N SER A 71 -15.08 17.07 -17.70
CA SER A 71 -14.89 17.65 -16.36
C SER A 71 -16.10 18.45 -15.83
N ASP A 72 -16.86 19.09 -16.71
CA ASP A 72 -18.05 19.89 -16.41
C ASP A 72 -19.34 19.06 -16.26
N THR A 73 -19.32 17.80 -16.70
CA THR A 73 -20.46 16.87 -16.66
C THR A 73 -20.09 15.54 -16.00
N ALA A 74 -18.99 15.52 -15.24
CA ALA A 74 -18.44 14.32 -14.65
C ALA A 74 -19.44 13.66 -13.70
N GLY A 75 -19.74 12.39 -13.96
CA GLY A 75 -20.57 11.55 -13.11
C GLY A 75 -19.75 10.46 -12.45
N VAL A 76 -20.20 10.00 -11.29
CA VAL A 76 -19.66 8.82 -10.61
C VAL A 76 -20.73 7.75 -10.55
N SER A 77 -20.42 6.56 -11.05
CA SER A 77 -21.27 5.37 -10.89
C SER A 77 -20.55 4.32 -10.05
N GLU A 78 -21.32 3.59 -9.23
CA GLU A 78 -20.81 2.46 -8.45
C GLU A 78 -21.09 1.16 -9.19
N THR A 79 -20.10 0.28 -9.22
CA THR A 79 -20.24 -1.11 -9.68
C THR A 79 -19.86 -2.02 -8.52
N PRO A 80 -20.72 -2.94 -8.07
CA PRO A 80 -20.32 -3.94 -7.08
C PRO A 80 -19.12 -4.74 -7.58
N VAL A 81 -18.12 -4.96 -6.72
CA VAL A 81 -16.90 -5.72 -7.08
C VAL A 81 -17.25 -7.09 -7.64
N ASP A 82 -18.25 -7.76 -7.08
CA ASP A 82 -18.69 -9.09 -7.56
C ASP A 82 -19.30 -9.06 -8.95
N ALA A 83 -19.99 -7.98 -9.30
CA ALA A 83 -20.51 -7.80 -10.66
C ALA A 83 -19.36 -7.60 -11.66
N PHE A 84 -18.32 -6.86 -11.27
CA PHE A 84 -17.10 -6.71 -12.08
C PHE A 84 -16.35 -8.03 -12.24
N VAL A 85 -16.10 -8.75 -11.14
CA VAL A 85 -15.47 -10.07 -11.10
C VAL A 85 -16.22 -11.06 -12.01
N ALA A 86 -17.55 -11.11 -11.90
CA ALA A 86 -18.37 -11.98 -12.74
C ALA A 86 -18.31 -11.59 -14.23
N ALA A 87 -18.15 -10.31 -14.55
CA ALA A 87 -18.02 -9.84 -15.93
C ALA A 87 -16.66 -10.20 -16.55
N VAL A 88 -15.59 -10.36 -15.75
CA VAL A 88 -14.28 -10.81 -16.23
C VAL A 88 -14.34 -12.24 -16.74
N GLY A 89 -14.98 -13.15 -16.01
CA GLY A 89 -15.05 -14.57 -16.37
C GLY A 89 -15.99 -14.91 -17.53
N ARG A 90 -16.70 -13.93 -18.09
CA ARG A 90 -17.60 -14.17 -19.23
C ARG A 90 -16.79 -14.29 -20.53
N PRO A 91 -17.13 -15.25 -21.42
CA PRO A 91 -16.55 -15.32 -22.75
C PRO A 91 -16.72 -13.99 -23.50
N ARG A 92 -15.65 -13.54 -24.15
CA ARG A 92 -15.63 -12.30 -24.95
C ARG A 92 -15.33 -12.66 -26.39
N GLU A 93 -16.05 -12.03 -27.31
CA GLU A 93 -15.72 -12.09 -28.72
C GLU A 93 -14.34 -11.43 -28.91
N ARG A 94 -13.42 -12.12 -29.59
CA ARG A 94 -12.12 -11.52 -29.90
C ARG A 94 -12.33 -10.50 -31.00
N VAL A 95 -12.10 -9.22 -30.68
CA VAL A 95 -12.05 -8.12 -31.65
C VAL A 95 -10.70 -8.14 -32.35
#